data_AF-A0A094CDX6-F1
#
_entry.id   AF-A0A094CDX6-F1
#
_cell.length_a   1.000
_cell.length_b   1.000
_cell.length_c   1.000
_cell.angle_alpha   90.00
_cell.angle_beta   90.00
_cell.angle_gamma   90.00
#
_symmetry.space_group_name_H-M   'P 1'
#
loop_
_entity.id
_entity.type
_entity.pdbx_description
1 polymer ?
#
loop_
_entity_poly.entity_id
_entity_poly.type
_entity_poly.pdbx_seq_one_letter_code
_entity_poly.pdbx_strand_id
1 'polypeptide(L)'
;MHLTTLEITHSLPPRAIAPLLSVLDPAITALVSYPSTHPSRLVKPLLSFDASAVALSFIPADDGKFTYHHLRRSLFEMAKSTGIEIESRYVVPSAHITLCRFLETKDHATEEKMRGWIEKLEGINGWLVKNYWAGNAPEDLEWMVDELALWVGRVWYGDGEMVAGEGVTWNGVAAMRPGEYSLSQGLQGHHLSRQSS
;
A
#
# COMPACT_ATOMS: atom_id res chain seq x y z
N MET A 1 2.28 8.98 2.88
CA MET A 1 1.21 8.09 2.36
C MET A 1 1.83 7.19 1.30
N HIS A 2 1.36 5.95 1.13
CA HIS A 2 1.92 5.03 0.13
C HIS A 2 0.81 4.28 -0.62
N LEU A 3 1.19 3.72 -1.77
CA LEU A 3 0.38 2.82 -2.58
C LEU A 3 1.16 1.51 -2.77
N THR A 4 0.52 0.37 -2.48
CA THR A 4 1.19 -0.94 -2.55
C THR A 4 1.19 -1.47 -4.00
N THR A 5 2.38 -1.55 -4.60
CA THR A 5 2.59 -2.12 -5.94
C THR A 5 2.70 -3.65 -5.92
N LEU A 6 3.40 -4.21 -4.93
CA LEU A 6 3.60 -5.64 -4.74
C LEU A 6 3.72 -5.96 -3.24
N GLU A 7 2.96 -6.95 -2.75
CA GLU A 7 3.13 -7.53 -1.41
C GLU A 7 3.74 -8.92 -1.57
N ILE A 8 4.96 -9.12 -1.07
CA ILE A 8 5.68 -10.40 -1.18
C ILE A 8 5.10 -11.44 -0.22
N THR A 9 4.87 -11.04 1.03
CA THR A 9 4.37 -11.92 2.09
C THR A 9 3.68 -11.09 3.16
N HIS A 10 2.90 -11.74 4.02
CA HIS A 10 2.30 -11.12 5.21
C HIS A 10 2.29 -12.09 6.40
N SER A 11 2.09 -11.56 7.61
CA SER A 11 1.82 -12.36 8.83
C SER A 11 2.85 -13.45 9.17
N LEU A 12 4.08 -13.34 8.68
CA LEU A 12 5.16 -14.28 8.98
C LEU A 12 5.91 -13.89 10.26
N PRO A 13 6.48 -14.88 10.98
CA PRO A 13 7.33 -14.58 12.11
C PRO A 13 8.61 -13.87 11.63
N PRO A 14 9.18 -12.98 12.45
CA PRO A 14 10.36 -12.19 12.08
C PRO A 14 11.55 -12.98 11.54
N ARG A 15 11.79 -14.17 12.11
CA ARG A 15 12.86 -15.09 11.68
C ARG A 15 12.73 -15.56 10.23
N ALA A 16 11.53 -15.49 9.64
CA ALA A 16 11.30 -15.87 8.25
C ALA A 16 11.68 -14.75 7.25
N ILE A 17 11.85 -13.51 7.71
CA ILE A 17 12.09 -12.36 6.83
C ILE A 17 13.49 -12.38 6.21
N ALA A 18 14.54 -12.61 6.99
CA ALA A 18 15.91 -12.63 6.48
C ALA A 18 16.15 -13.71 5.40
N PRO A 19 15.65 -14.97 5.55
CA PRO A 19 15.69 -15.95 4.46
C PRO A 19 14.98 -15.49 3.19
N LEU A 20 13.79 -14.87 3.30
CA LEU A 20 13.07 -14.36 2.13
C LEU A 20 13.84 -13.24 1.42
N LEU A 21 14.40 -12.31 2.18
CA LEU A 21 15.23 -11.24 1.62
C LEU A 21 16.50 -11.79 0.98
N SER A 22 17.07 -12.89 1.50
CA SER A 22 18.23 -13.54 0.87
C SER A 22 17.89 -14.11 -0.50
N VAL A 23 16.67 -14.64 -0.67
CA VAL A 23 16.16 -15.10 -1.97
C VAL A 23 15.86 -13.92 -2.89
N LEU A 24 15.32 -12.80 -2.37
CA LEU A 24 15.00 -11.61 -3.17
C LEU A 24 16.23 -10.76 -3.53
N ASP A 25 17.31 -10.85 -2.74
CA ASP A 25 18.52 -10.03 -2.79
C ASP A 25 18.99 -9.68 -4.21
N PRO A 26 19.12 -10.63 -5.15
CA PRO A 26 19.61 -10.34 -6.49
C PRO A 26 18.74 -9.34 -7.29
N ALA A 27 17.46 -9.18 -6.93
CA ALA A 27 16.51 -8.33 -7.62
C ALA A 27 16.16 -7.03 -6.89
N ILE A 28 16.52 -6.86 -5.60
CA ILE A 28 16.04 -5.72 -4.78
C ILE A 28 16.36 -4.36 -5.41
N THR A 29 17.62 -4.13 -5.79
CA THR A 29 18.04 -2.86 -6.41
C THR A 29 17.33 -2.61 -7.74
N ALA A 30 17.15 -3.65 -8.55
CA ALA A 30 16.44 -3.55 -9.82
C ALA A 30 14.95 -3.26 -9.60
N LEU A 31 14.31 -3.90 -8.62
CA LEU A 31 12.89 -3.68 -8.30
C LEU A 31 12.62 -2.23 -7.90
N VAL A 32 13.40 -1.68 -6.96
CA VAL A 32 13.15 -0.31 -6.44
C VAL A 32 13.46 0.78 -7.46
N SER A 33 14.38 0.52 -8.40
CA SER A 33 14.72 1.46 -9.47
C SER A 33 13.86 1.31 -10.73
N TYR A 34 13.15 0.18 -10.90
CA TYR A 34 12.38 -0.10 -12.11
C TYR A 34 11.38 1.01 -12.51
N PRO A 35 10.58 1.59 -11.59
CA PRO A 35 9.62 2.64 -11.96
C PRO A 35 10.28 3.92 -12.48
N SER A 36 11.53 4.22 -12.12
CA SER A 36 12.25 5.42 -12.61
C SER A 36 12.51 5.39 -14.12
N THR A 37 12.58 4.18 -14.69
CA THR A 37 12.78 3.97 -16.14
C THR A 37 11.48 3.56 -16.84
N HIS A 38 10.46 3.17 -16.08
CA HIS A 38 9.15 2.75 -16.57
C HIS A 38 8.04 3.45 -15.77
N PRO A 39 7.99 4.79 -15.77
CA PRO A 39 7.01 5.53 -14.99
C PRO A 39 5.61 5.17 -15.47
N SER A 40 4.69 4.97 -14.53
CA SER A 40 3.29 4.67 -14.84
C SER A 40 2.37 5.74 -14.28
N ARG A 41 1.30 6.06 -15.00
CA ARG A 41 0.35 7.11 -14.62
C ARG A 41 -0.92 6.51 -14.05
N LEU A 42 -1.38 7.10 -12.95
CA LEU A 42 -2.65 6.87 -12.31
C LEU A 42 -3.50 8.12 -12.43
N VAL A 43 -4.75 7.96 -12.86
CA VAL A 43 -5.65 9.07 -13.18
C VAL A 43 -7.02 8.82 -12.57
N LYS A 44 -7.88 9.84 -12.69
CA LYS A 44 -9.31 9.77 -12.33
C LYS A 44 -9.51 9.28 -10.88
N PRO A 45 -8.94 9.98 -9.90
CA PRO A 45 -9.05 9.59 -8.50
C PRO A 45 -10.50 9.66 -8.02
N LEU A 46 -10.88 8.72 -7.15
CA LEU A 46 -12.14 8.72 -6.41
C LEU A 46 -11.95 8.21 -4.99
N LEU A 47 -12.71 8.79 -4.05
CA LEU A 47 -12.89 8.22 -2.73
C LEU A 47 -13.73 6.94 -2.83
N SER A 48 -13.21 5.91 -2.17
CA SER A 48 -13.82 4.61 -1.97
C SER A 48 -13.77 4.27 -0.49
N PHE A 49 -14.71 3.48 0.00
CA PHE A 49 -14.73 3.08 1.40
C PHE A 49 -15.32 1.68 1.53
N ASP A 50 -14.94 1.00 2.61
CA ASP A 50 -15.51 -0.27 3.03
C ASP A 50 -15.81 -0.24 4.54
N ALA A 51 -16.01 -1.40 5.17
CA ALA A 51 -16.25 -1.46 6.61
C ALA A 51 -15.04 -1.06 7.48
N SER A 52 -13.85 -0.91 6.88
CA SER A 52 -12.57 -0.75 7.57
C SER A 52 -11.87 0.59 7.30
N ALA A 53 -12.10 1.23 6.16
CA ALA A 53 -11.29 2.35 5.70
C ALA A 53 -11.98 3.26 4.70
N VAL A 54 -11.37 4.44 4.51
CA VAL A 54 -11.52 5.26 3.29
C VAL A 54 -10.19 5.23 2.53
N ALA A 55 -10.27 5.03 1.22
CA ALA A 55 -9.13 5.05 0.33
C ALA A 55 -9.38 5.94 -0.89
N LEU A 56 -8.34 6.62 -1.35
CA LEU A 56 -8.30 7.26 -2.65
C LEU A 56 -7.89 6.20 -3.68
N SER A 57 -8.80 5.84 -4.57
CA SER A 57 -8.61 4.84 -5.62
C SER A 57 -8.39 5.52 -6.97
N PHE A 58 -7.62 4.87 -7.84
CA PHE A 58 -7.26 5.37 -9.16
C PHE A 58 -7.47 4.29 -10.22
N ILE A 59 -7.54 4.72 -11.48
CA ILE A 59 -7.37 3.80 -12.61
C ILE A 59 -6.06 4.10 -13.35
N PRO A 60 -5.43 3.11 -13.99
CA PRO A 60 -4.29 3.37 -14.88
C PRO A 60 -4.71 4.31 -16.02
N ALA A 61 -3.79 5.19 -16.42
CA ALA A 61 -3.95 5.89 -17.69
C ALA A 61 -3.98 4.87 -18.83
N ASP A 62 -4.96 5.01 -19.73
CA ASP A 62 -5.12 4.18 -20.92
C ASP A 62 -4.89 5.04 -22.17
N ASP A 63 -3.62 5.36 -22.43
CA ASP A 63 -3.16 6.16 -23.56
C ASP A 63 -2.26 5.35 -24.52
N GLY A 64 -2.36 4.01 -24.46
CA GLY A 64 -1.56 3.08 -25.26
C GLY A 64 -0.10 2.93 -24.82
N LYS A 65 0.29 3.50 -23.67
CA LYS A 65 1.65 3.41 -23.12
C LYS A 65 1.76 2.35 -22.01
N PHE A 66 2.95 2.27 -21.41
CA PHE A 66 3.20 1.45 -20.23
C PHE A 66 2.28 1.89 -19.08
N THR A 67 1.51 0.95 -18.55
CA THR A 67 0.46 1.23 -17.55
C THR A 67 0.87 0.72 -16.18
N TYR A 68 0.14 1.15 -15.14
CA TYR A 68 0.34 0.64 -13.78
C TYR A 68 0.19 -0.89 -13.69
N HIS A 69 -0.65 -1.52 -14.52
CA HIS A 69 -0.75 -2.98 -14.57
C HIS A 69 0.48 -3.65 -15.20
N HIS A 70 1.08 -3.03 -16.22
CA HIS A 70 2.35 -3.48 -16.76
C HIS A 70 3.46 -3.38 -15.70
N LEU A 71 3.50 -2.27 -14.94
CA LEU A 71 4.44 -2.10 -13.84
C LEU A 71 4.33 -3.24 -12.82
N ARG A 72 3.13 -3.50 -12.31
CA ARG A 72 2.89 -4.57 -11.33
C ARG A 72 3.29 -5.94 -11.87
N ARG A 73 2.97 -6.23 -13.13
CA ARG A 73 3.35 -7.47 -13.79
C ARG A 73 4.88 -7.61 -13.85
N SER A 74 5.60 -6.58 -14.30
CA SER A 74 7.06 -6.60 -14.36
C SER A 74 7.68 -6.81 -12.99
N LEU A 75 7.21 -6.09 -11.96
CA LEU A 75 7.71 -6.25 -10.59
C LEU A 75 7.46 -7.67 -10.06
N PHE A 76 6.29 -8.24 -10.34
CA PHE A 76 5.97 -9.62 -9.97
C PHE A 76 6.89 -10.62 -10.68
N GLU A 77 7.08 -10.50 -12.00
CA GLU A 77 7.94 -11.38 -12.78
C GLU A 77 9.42 -11.26 -12.33
N MET A 78 9.90 -10.05 -12.06
CA MET A 78 11.24 -9.80 -11.53
C MET A 78 11.45 -10.46 -10.16
N ALA A 79 10.51 -10.26 -9.22
CA ALA A 79 10.57 -10.91 -7.92
C ALA A 79 10.51 -12.44 -8.08
N LYS A 80 9.57 -12.98 -8.85
CA LYS A 80 9.45 -14.43 -9.11
C LYS A 80 10.69 -15.03 -9.73
N SER A 81 11.42 -14.29 -10.57
CA SER A 81 12.64 -14.77 -11.21
C SER A 81 13.75 -15.15 -10.22
N THR A 82 13.71 -14.65 -8.97
CA THR A 82 14.66 -15.03 -7.92
C THR A 82 14.32 -16.34 -7.22
N GLY A 83 13.15 -16.94 -7.53
CA GLY A 83 12.65 -18.13 -6.85
C GLY A 83 11.86 -17.85 -5.57
N ILE A 84 11.55 -16.58 -5.28
CA ILE A 84 10.73 -16.23 -4.11
C ILE A 84 9.27 -16.68 -4.30
N GLU A 85 8.66 -17.18 -3.23
CA GLU A 85 7.21 -17.35 -3.20
C GLU A 85 6.51 -16.03 -2.87
N ILE A 86 5.46 -15.71 -3.63
CA ILE A 86 4.69 -14.48 -3.46
C ILE A 86 3.32 -14.87 -2.92
N GLU A 87 3.13 -14.62 -1.63
CA GLU A 87 1.91 -14.90 -0.88
C GLU A 87 1.25 -13.56 -0.51
N SER A 88 0.63 -12.91 -1.51
CA SER A 88 -0.10 -11.66 -1.29
C SER A 88 -1.51 -11.91 -0.78
N ARG A 89 -1.99 -11.07 0.16
CA ARG A 89 -3.40 -11.11 0.62
C ARG A 89 -4.36 -10.57 -0.41
N TYR A 90 -3.91 -9.63 -1.25
CA TYR A 90 -4.75 -8.89 -2.17
C TYR A 90 -4.30 -9.14 -3.59
N VAL A 91 -4.95 -10.10 -4.23
CA VAL A 91 -4.67 -10.48 -5.62
C VAL A 91 -5.29 -9.51 -6.64
N VAL A 92 -6.30 -8.73 -6.23
CA VAL A 92 -6.95 -7.75 -7.12
C VAL A 92 -6.03 -6.53 -7.28
N PRO A 93 -5.63 -6.17 -8.51
CA PRO A 93 -4.71 -5.08 -8.76
C PRO A 93 -5.41 -3.72 -8.66
N SER A 94 -5.86 -3.35 -7.46
CA SER A 94 -6.39 -2.01 -7.18
C SER A 94 -5.25 -1.04 -6.90
N ALA A 95 -5.25 0.10 -7.59
CA ALA A 95 -4.40 1.24 -7.28
C ALA A 95 -5.12 2.12 -6.26
N HIS A 96 -4.72 2.06 -4.99
CA HIS A 96 -5.32 2.92 -3.96
C HIS A 96 -4.32 3.33 -2.89
N ILE A 97 -4.59 4.47 -2.28
CA ILE A 97 -3.91 4.99 -1.09
C ILE A 97 -4.94 4.99 0.03
N THR A 98 -4.65 4.30 1.13
CA THR A 98 -5.50 4.38 2.34
C THR A 98 -5.35 5.78 2.95
N LEU A 99 -6.46 6.51 3.10
CA LEU A 99 -6.48 7.84 3.72
C LEU A 99 -6.74 7.76 5.22
N CYS A 100 -7.66 6.88 5.64
CA CYS A 100 -7.95 6.66 7.04
C CYS A 100 -8.50 5.24 7.30
N ARG A 101 -8.46 4.83 8.57
CA ARG A 101 -9.01 3.57 9.08
C ARG A 101 -10.07 3.90 10.13
N PHE A 102 -11.17 3.16 10.12
CA PHE A 102 -12.18 3.29 11.16
C PHE A 102 -11.72 2.58 12.43
N LEU A 103 -11.72 3.30 13.55
CA LEU A 103 -11.41 2.74 14.87
C LEU A 103 -12.67 2.24 15.58
N GLU A 104 -13.78 2.93 15.36
CA GLU A 104 -15.07 2.66 15.96
C GLU A 104 -16.18 2.85 14.91
N THR A 105 -17.35 2.29 15.17
CA THR A 105 -18.51 2.36 14.26
C THR A 105 -19.53 3.43 14.67
N LYS A 106 -19.25 4.25 15.70
CA LYS A 106 -20.21 5.23 16.26
C LYS A 106 -20.68 6.28 15.25
N ASP A 107 -19.80 6.65 14.33
CA ASP A 107 -20.11 7.59 13.24
C ASP A 107 -20.95 6.95 12.13
N HIS A 108 -21.09 5.63 12.14
CA HIS A 108 -21.81 4.80 11.18
C HIS A 108 -22.99 4.04 11.83
N ALA A 109 -23.31 4.36 13.09
CA ALA A 109 -24.17 3.54 13.95
C ALA A 109 -25.67 3.58 13.60
N THR A 110 -26.09 4.55 12.79
CA THR A 110 -27.49 4.68 12.36
C THR A 110 -27.54 4.87 10.86
N GLU A 111 -28.66 4.49 10.24
CA GLU A 111 -28.88 4.66 8.81
C GLU A 111 -28.77 6.13 8.39
N GLU A 112 -29.29 7.05 9.20
CA GLU A 112 -29.20 8.49 8.96
C GLU A 112 -27.75 8.99 8.92
N LYS A 113 -26.92 8.56 9.89
CA LYS A 113 -25.51 8.92 9.92
C LYS A 113 -24.75 8.33 8.73
N MET A 114 -25.02 7.07 8.40
CA MET A 114 -24.42 6.40 7.24
C MET A 114 -24.79 7.11 5.93
N ARG A 115 -26.06 7.48 5.77
CA ARG A 115 -26.54 8.23 4.60
C ARG A 115 -25.84 9.58 4.47
N GLY A 116 -25.82 10.38 5.53
CA GLY A 116 -25.13 11.68 5.51
C GLY A 116 -23.62 11.56 5.29
N TRP A 117 -23.01 10.46 5.72
CA TRP A 117 -21.61 10.14 5.43
C TRP A 117 -21.39 9.81 3.94
N ILE A 118 -22.22 8.92 3.37
CA ILE A 118 -22.17 8.56 1.95
C ILE A 118 -22.37 9.79 1.07
N GLU A 119 -23.37 10.62 1.36
CA GLU A 119 -23.66 11.85 0.61
C GLU A 119 -22.45 12.81 0.59
N LYS A 120 -21.69 12.89 1.69
CA LYS A 120 -20.45 13.68 1.71
C LYS A 120 -19.36 13.09 0.83
N LEU A 121 -19.16 11.77 0.87
CA LEU A 121 -18.17 11.10 0.00
C LEU A 121 -18.55 11.23 -1.47
N GLU A 122 -19.83 11.05 -1.81
CA GLU A 122 -20.36 11.25 -3.16
C GLU A 122 -20.23 12.70 -3.60
N GLY A 123 -20.45 13.68 -2.72
CA GLY A 123 -20.22 15.09 -3.00
C GLY A 123 -18.76 15.38 -3.36
N ILE A 124 -17.81 14.81 -2.61
CA ILE A 124 -16.37 14.92 -2.92
C ILE A 124 -16.05 14.25 -4.26
N ASN A 125 -16.58 13.06 -4.51
CA ASN A 125 -16.39 12.36 -5.78
C ASN A 125 -16.97 13.13 -6.97
N GLY A 126 -18.16 13.72 -6.83
CA GLY A 126 -18.76 14.60 -7.83
C GLY A 126 -17.89 15.83 -8.10
N TRP A 127 -17.28 16.41 -7.06
CA TRP A 127 -16.31 17.48 -7.20
C TRP A 127 -15.03 17.01 -7.92
N LEU A 128 -14.48 15.83 -7.59
CA LEU A 128 -13.31 15.26 -8.26
C LEU A 128 -13.57 15.04 -9.76
N VAL A 129 -14.70 14.42 -10.10
CA VAL A 129 -15.09 14.18 -11.50
C VAL A 129 -15.26 15.49 -12.24
N LYS A 130 -16.02 16.44 -11.67
CA LYS A 130 -16.31 17.72 -12.31
C LYS A 130 -15.06 18.55 -12.56
N ASN A 131 -14.08 18.53 -11.67
CA ASN A 131 -12.95 19.47 -11.73
C ASN A 131 -11.64 18.85 -12.22
N TYR A 132 -11.52 17.51 -12.31
CA TYR A 132 -10.24 16.86 -12.58
C TYR A 132 -10.30 15.63 -13.50
N TRP A 133 -11.48 15.21 -13.95
CA TRP A 133 -11.56 14.21 -15.02
C TRP A 133 -11.54 14.91 -16.38
N ALA A 134 -10.70 14.39 -17.28
CA ALA A 134 -10.34 14.95 -18.59
C ALA A 134 -11.45 15.76 -19.27
N GLY A 135 -11.13 17.01 -19.62
CA GLY A 135 -12.00 17.94 -20.35
C GLY A 135 -12.62 19.07 -19.51
N ASN A 136 -12.43 19.06 -18.18
CA ASN A 136 -13.03 20.06 -17.28
C ASN A 136 -12.01 20.87 -16.43
N ALA A 137 -10.71 20.60 -16.57
CA ALA A 137 -9.65 21.14 -15.70
C ALA A 137 -8.53 21.84 -16.49
N PRO A 138 -7.86 22.86 -15.92
CA PRO A 138 -6.61 23.41 -16.49
C PRO A 138 -5.42 22.43 -16.40
N GLU A 139 -5.44 21.55 -15.39
CA GLU A 139 -4.48 20.47 -15.16
C GLU A 139 -5.26 19.23 -14.69
N ASP A 140 -5.15 18.11 -15.40
CA ASP A 140 -5.74 16.85 -14.97
C ASP A 140 -5.01 16.35 -13.71
N LEU A 141 -5.77 15.86 -12.72
CA LEU A 141 -5.19 15.36 -11.48
C LEU A 141 -4.65 13.94 -11.71
N GLU A 142 -3.33 13.87 -11.89
CA GLU A 142 -2.60 12.65 -12.21
C GLU A 142 -1.49 12.38 -11.19
N TRP A 143 -1.25 11.10 -10.93
CA TRP A 143 -0.15 10.62 -10.10
C TRP A 143 0.81 9.81 -10.94
N MET A 144 2.10 10.15 -10.82
CA MET A 144 3.17 9.35 -11.36
C MET A 144 3.62 8.31 -10.32
N VAL A 145 3.81 7.08 -10.78
CA VAL A 145 4.47 6.02 -10.02
C VAL A 145 5.82 5.77 -10.68
N ASP A 146 6.83 6.48 -10.20
CA ASP A 146 8.21 6.55 -10.69
C ASP A 146 9.25 6.24 -9.59
N GLU A 147 8.82 6.15 -8.34
CA GLU A 147 9.63 5.73 -7.20
C GLU A 147 9.02 4.53 -6.47
N LEU A 148 9.89 3.64 -5.98
CA LEU A 148 9.49 2.49 -5.17
C LEU A 148 10.46 2.30 -4.01
N ALA A 149 9.91 1.87 -2.88
CA ALA A 149 10.66 1.50 -1.70
C ALA A 149 10.25 0.09 -1.24
N LEU A 150 11.23 -0.69 -0.81
CA LEU A 150 11.04 -1.98 -0.16
C LEU A 150 10.94 -1.76 1.36
N TRP A 151 9.79 -2.14 1.91
CA TRP A 151 9.51 -2.07 3.34
C TRP A 151 9.40 -3.48 3.94
N VAL A 152 9.93 -3.64 5.14
CA VAL A 152 9.93 -4.91 5.89
C VAL A 152 9.42 -4.70 7.32
N GLY A 153 8.98 -5.78 7.98
CA GLY A 153 8.52 -5.73 9.36
C GLY A 153 7.03 -5.37 9.51
N ARG A 154 6.69 -4.57 10.52
CA ARG A 154 5.31 -4.23 10.90
C ARG A 154 4.71 -3.10 10.04
N VAL A 155 4.87 -3.20 8.72
CA VAL A 155 4.50 -2.17 7.73
C VAL A 155 3.06 -1.69 7.89
N TRP A 156 2.13 -2.62 8.14
CA TRP A 156 0.70 -2.31 8.30
C TRP A 156 0.35 -1.53 9.57
N TYR A 157 1.23 -1.56 10.57
CA TYR A 157 1.01 -0.91 11.86
C TYR A 157 1.83 0.38 12.00
N GLY A 158 2.53 0.81 10.94
CA GLY A 158 3.37 2.00 10.95
C GLY A 158 4.80 1.78 11.46
N ASP A 159 5.11 0.58 11.95
CA ASP A 159 6.42 0.19 12.51
C ASP A 159 7.26 -0.62 11.50
N GLY A 160 7.06 -0.38 10.21
CA GLY A 160 7.91 -0.98 9.17
C GLY A 160 9.25 -0.26 9.04
N GLU A 161 10.23 -0.92 8.44
CA GLU A 161 11.52 -0.32 8.09
C GLU A 161 11.70 -0.33 6.58
N MET A 162 12.17 0.80 6.03
CA MET A 162 12.57 0.91 4.65
C MET A 162 14.00 0.40 4.49
N VAL A 163 14.19 -0.65 3.68
CA VAL A 163 15.51 -1.30 3.49
C VAL A 163 16.13 -1.04 2.12
N ALA A 164 15.33 -0.54 1.17
CA ALA A 164 15.78 -0.09 -0.13
C ALA A 164 14.79 0.94 -0.69
N GLY A 165 15.25 1.99 -1.35
CA GLY A 165 14.40 3.03 -1.94
C GLY A 165 15.10 4.38 -1.96
N GLU A 166 14.34 5.46 -2.11
CA GLU A 166 14.86 6.83 -2.05
C GLU A 166 15.64 7.05 -0.73
N GLY A 167 16.90 7.50 -0.85
CA GLY A 167 17.76 7.75 0.31
C GLY A 167 18.24 6.52 1.08
N VAL A 168 17.85 5.29 0.69
CA VAL A 168 18.27 4.04 1.34
C VAL A 168 18.76 3.03 0.31
N THR A 169 20.08 2.80 0.31
CA THR A 169 20.71 1.77 -0.53
C THR A 169 20.58 0.40 0.13
N TRP A 170 20.19 -0.61 -0.65
CA TRP A 170 20.24 -1.99 -0.22
C TRP A 170 21.69 -2.45 0.00
N ASN A 171 22.01 -2.89 1.22
CA ASN A 171 23.37 -3.31 1.62
C ASN A 171 23.49 -4.82 1.88
N GLY A 172 22.51 -5.61 1.43
CA GLY A 172 22.44 -7.05 1.67
C GLY A 172 21.89 -7.41 3.05
N VAL A 173 21.45 -8.66 3.18
CA VAL A 173 20.81 -9.18 4.41
C VAL A 173 21.74 -9.12 5.62
N ALA A 174 23.06 -9.28 5.44
CA ALA A 174 24.04 -9.23 6.51
C ALA A 174 24.17 -7.84 7.17
N ALA A 175 23.80 -6.78 6.47
CA ALA A 175 23.78 -5.42 7.01
C ALA A 175 22.53 -5.12 7.85
N MET A 176 21.52 -6.02 7.83
CA MET A 176 20.31 -5.86 8.64
C MET A 176 20.61 -6.14 10.12
N ARG A 177 20.16 -5.27 11.02
CA ARG A 177 20.41 -5.41 12.46
C ARG A 177 19.69 -6.65 13.02
N PRO A 178 20.40 -7.63 13.60
CA PRO A 178 19.77 -8.79 14.21
C PRO A 178 18.93 -8.37 15.43
N GLY A 179 17.63 -8.65 15.39
CA GLY A 179 16.71 -8.43 16.52
C GLY A 179 15.68 -7.32 16.35
N GLU A 180 15.80 -6.41 15.37
CA GLU A 180 14.80 -5.34 15.15
C GLU A 180 13.49 -5.85 14.54
N TYR A 181 13.52 -7.01 13.89
CA TYR A 181 12.30 -7.64 13.42
C TYR A 181 11.65 -8.52 14.50
N SER A 182 12.40 -8.93 15.53
CA SER A 182 11.95 -9.86 16.58
C SER A 182 10.80 -9.29 17.40
N LEU A 183 9.79 -10.14 17.65
CA LEU A 183 8.66 -9.90 18.53
C LEU A 183 9.09 -9.21 19.84
N SER A 184 8.57 -8.02 20.11
CA SER A 184 8.12 -7.75 21.47
C SER A 184 7.09 -8.83 21.79
N GLN A 185 7.33 -9.54 22.87
CA GLN A 185 6.68 -10.78 23.27
C GLN A 185 5.14 -10.76 23.09
N GLY A 186 4.58 -11.92 22.76
CA GLY A 186 3.15 -12.11 22.53
C GLY A 186 2.26 -11.62 23.68
N LEU A 187 1.04 -11.22 23.29
CA LEU A 187 -0.16 -11.01 24.12
C LEU A 187 0.09 -10.61 25.59
N GLN A 188 0.22 -9.31 25.86
CA GLN A 188 -0.22 -8.77 27.16
C GLN A 188 -1.64 -8.23 27.04
N GLY A 189 -2.62 -9.10 27.30
CA GLY A 189 -3.96 -8.66 27.65
C GLY A 189 -3.94 -8.16 29.08
N HIS A 190 -3.94 -6.84 29.29
CA HIS A 190 -4.34 -6.30 30.59
C HIS A 190 -5.86 -6.39 30.70
N HIS A 191 -6.31 -7.32 31.54
CA HIS A 191 -7.68 -7.44 32.02
C HIS A 191 -8.15 -6.08 32.57
N LEU A 192 -9.06 -5.40 31.85
CA LEU A 192 -9.83 -4.29 32.40
C LEU A 192 -11.20 -4.83 32.78
N SER A 193 -11.29 -5.45 33.97
CA SER A 193 -12.57 -5.63 34.65
C SER A 193 -13.01 -4.26 35.17
N ARG A 194 -14.07 -3.68 34.58
CA ARG A 194 -14.79 -2.60 35.23
C ARG A 194 -15.76 -3.24 36.22
N GLN A 195 -15.41 -3.21 37.51
CA GLN A 195 -16.39 -3.44 38.57
C GLN A 195 -17.39 -2.28 38.55
N SER A 196 -18.67 -2.64 38.56
CA SER A 196 -19.79 -1.77 38.81
C SER A 196 -19.78 -1.26 40.25
N SER A 197 -19.94 0.05 40.41
CA SER A 197 -20.76 0.69 41.45
C SER A 197 -21.36 1.95 40.85
#